data_AF-A0A935B583-F1
#
_entry.id   AF-A0A935B583-F1
#
_cell.length_a   1.000
_cell.length_b   1.000
_cell.length_c   1.000
_cell.angle_alpha   90.00
_cell.angle_beta   90.00
_cell.angle_gamma   90.00
#
_symmetry.space_group_name_H-M   'P 1'
#
loop_
_entity.id
_entity.type
_entity.pdbx_description
1 polymer ?
#
loop_
_entity_poly.entity_id
_entity_poly.type
_entity_poly.pdbx_seq_one_letter_code
_entity_poly.pdbx_strand_id
1 'polypeptide(L)' 'MSTAADLASVASSLELMIERVSGSADAWVGGPNEDLSLALMDVERSLRSAQRRLERIVRDISAR' A
#
# COMPACT_ATOMS: atom_id res chain seq x y z
N MET A 1 -19.43 14.43 -3.87
CA MET A 1 -18.69 13.38 -3.15
C MET A 1 -18.17 13.96 -1.85
N SER A 2 -18.11 13.17 -0.77
CA SER A 2 -17.53 13.62 0.50
C SER A 2 -16.04 13.31 0.50
N THR A 3 -15.20 14.23 0.96
CA THR A 3 -13.75 14.06 1.08
C THR A 3 -13.37 12.75 1.79
N ALA A 4 -14.15 12.30 2.77
CA ALA A 4 -13.93 11.03 3.45
C ALA A 4 -14.09 9.82 2.52
N ALA A 5 -15.07 9.85 1.62
CA ALA A 5 -15.32 8.78 0.65
C ALA A 5 -14.22 8.72 -0.42
N ASP A 6 -13.77 9.88 -0.90
CA ASP A 6 -12.67 9.96 -1.87
C ASP A 6 -11.37 9.39 -1.27
N LEU A 7 -11.05 9.76 -0.03
CA LEU A 7 -9.86 9.25 0.67
C LEU A 7 -9.98 7.76 1.03
N ALA A 8 -11.19 7.27 1.34
CA ALA A 8 -11.43 5.83 1.54
C ALA A 8 -11.17 5.05 0.23
N SER A 9 -11.60 5.57 -0.92
CA SER A 9 -11.32 4.97 -2.21
C SER A 9 -9.81 4.91 -2.52
N VAL A 10 -9.05 5.96 -2.15
CA VAL A 10 -7.59 5.96 -2.26
C VAL A 10 -6.96 4.89 -1.35
N ALA A 11 -7.46 4.71 -0.12
CA ALA A 11 -6.96 3.66 0.78
C ALA A 11 -7.17 2.26 0.20
N SER A 12 -8.34 1.97 -0.38
CA SER A 12 -8.59 0.70 -1.08
C SER A 12 -7.72 0.54 -2.33
N SER A 13 -7.43 1.63 -3.04
CA SER A 13 -6.52 1.59 -4.19
C SER A 13 -5.09 1.25 -3.78
N LEU A 14 -4.63 1.73 -2.61
CA LEU A 14 -3.33 1.39 -2.06
C LEU A 14 -3.23 -0.10 -1.70
N GLU A 15 -4.30 -0.70 -1.19
CA GLU A 15 -4.36 -2.15 -0.90
C GLU A 15 -4.08 -2.99 -2.15
N LEU A 16 -4.76 -2.68 -3.26
CA LEU A 16 -4.51 -3.34 -4.55
C LEU A 16 -3.08 -3.13 -5.06
N MET A 17 -2.49 -1.96 -4.84
CA MET A 17 -1.10 -1.70 -5.20
C MET A 17 -0.12 -2.51 -4.35
N ILE A 18 -0.39 -2.66 -3.05
CA ILE A 18 0.42 -3.47 -2.13
C ILE A 18 0.43 -4.93 -2.59
N GLU A 19 -0.73 -5.50 -2.92
CA GLU A 19 -0.82 -6.88 -3.42
C GLU A 19 0.00 -7.07 -4.71
N ARG A 20 -0.10 -6.12 -5.65
CA ARG A 20 0.64 -6.19 -6.92
C ARG A 20 2.14 -6.06 -6.73
N VAL A 21 2.59 -5.18 -5.84
CA VAL A 21 4.02 -5.01 -5.52
C VAL A 21 4.55 -6.26 -4.83
N SER A 22 3.82 -6.80 -3.85
CA SER A 22 4.18 -8.04 -3.15
C SER A 22 4.32 -9.21 -4.14
N GLY A 23 3.31 -9.45 -4.98
CA GLY A 23 3.36 -10.53 -5.96
C GLY A 23 4.47 -10.35 -7.02
N SER A 24 4.85 -9.10 -7.31
CA SER A 24 6.00 -8.82 -8.18
C SER A 24 7.33 -9.10 -7.47
N ALA A 25 7.42 -8.87 -6.15
CA ALA A 25 8.61 -9.16 -5.35
C ALA A 25 8.86 -10.67 -5.25
N ASP A 26 7.80 -11.47 -5.12
CA ASP A 26 7.86 -12.92 -5.01
C ASP A 26 8.53 -13.58 -6.23
N ALA A 27 8.39 -12.99 -7.42
CA ALA A 27 9.00 -13.49 -8.66
C ALA A 27 10.54 -13.43 -8.67
N TRP A 28 11.15 -12.68 -7.76
CA TRP A 28 12.60 -12.47 -7.70
C TRP A 28 13.28 -13.16 -6.50
N VAL A 29 12.50 -13.77 -5.60
CA VAL A 29 13.01 -14.43 -4.40
C VAL A 29 13.89 -15.63 -4.76
N GLY A 30 15.08 -15.72 -4.13
CA GLY A 30 16.02 -16.81 -4.34
C GLY A 30 16.64 -16.87 -5.74
N GLY A 31 16.41 -15.85 -6.58
CA GLY A 31 16.98 -15.72 -7.91
C GLY A 31 18.25 -14.84 -7.93
N PRO A 32 18.91 -14.72 -9.09
CA PRO A 32 20.11 -13.88 -9.26
C PRO A 32 19.91 -12.38 -8.98
N ASN A 33 18.65 -11.93 -8.92
CA ASN A 33 18.28 -10.53 -8.71
C ASN A 33 17.54 -10.34 -7.37
N GLU A 34 17.96 -11.03 -6.31
CA GLU A 34 17.32 -10.94 -4.98
C GLU A 34 17.25 -9.50 -4.45
N ASP A 35 18.22 -8.65 -4.79
CA ASP A 35 18.20 -7.21 -4.48
C ASP A 35 16.94 -6.49 -4.99
N LEU A 36 16.39 -6.92 -6.14
CA LEU A 36 15.14 -6.37 -6.68
C LEU A 36 13.94 -6.80 -5.83
N SER A 37 13.94 -8.02 -5.30
CA SER A 37 12.92 -8.48 -4.36
C SER A 37 12.93 -7.61 -3.09
N LEU A 38 14.12 -7.38 -2.52
CA LEU A 38 14.30 -6.54 -1.34
C LEU A 38 13.81 -5.10 -1.58
N ALA A 39 14.19 -4.50 -2.71
CA ALA A 39 13.75 -3.17 -3.08
C ALA A 39 12.22 -3.08 -3.24
N LEU A 40 11.57 -4.09 -3.82
CA LEU A 40 10.12 -4.15 -3.96
C LEU A 40 9.42 -4.31 -2.60
N MET A 41 9.97 -5.12 -1.69
CA MET A 41 9.46 -5.25 -0.32
C MET A 41 9.54 -3.92 0.46
N ASP A 42 10.56 -3.10 0.22
CA ASP A 42 10.66 -1.77 0.84
C ASP A 42 9.58 -0.81 0.32
N VAL A 43 9.27 -0.88 -0.98
CA VAL A 43 8.13 -0.15 -1.57
C VAL A 43 6.81 -0.63 -0.96
N GLU A 44 6.61 -1.95 -0.86
CA GLU A 44 5.42 -2.54 -0.23
C GLU A 44 5.21 -2.04 1.21
N ARG A 45 6.27 -2.04 2.03
CA ARG A 45 6.24 -1.52 3.42
C ARG A 45 5.85 -0.05 3.47
N SER A 46 6.39 0.76 2.55
CA SER A 46 6.09 2.18 2.42
C SER A 46 4.61 2.41 2.07
N LEU A 47 4.08 1.64 1.12
CA LEU A 47 2.66 1.68 0.74
C LEU A 47 1.75 1.26 1.90
N ARG A 48 2.06 0.17 2.61
CA ARG A 48 1.29 -0.25 3.81
C ARG A 48 1.29 0.83 4.89
N SER A 49 2.41 1.52 5.09
CA SER A 49 2.49 2.64 6.03
C SER A 49 1.57 3.80 5.61
N ALA A 50 1.59 4.15 4.33
CA ALA A 50 0.72 5.17 3.76
C ALA A 50 -0.77 4.80 3.88
N GLN A 51 -1.14 3.56 3.54
CA GLN A 51 -2.51 3.05 3.67
C GLN A 51 -3.01 3.18 5.11
N ARG A 52 -2.28 2.65 6.10
CA ARG A 52 -2.67 2.73 7.52
C ARG A 52 -2.79 4.17 8.02
N ARG A 53 -1.94 5.08 7.53
CA ARG A 53 -2.02 6.51 7.86
C ARG A 53 -3.28 7.14 7.26
N LEU A 54 -3.59 6.81 6.01
CA LEU A 54 -4.76 7.32 5.32
C LEU A 54 -6.05 6.82 5.95
N GLU A 55 -6.14 5.53 6.29
CA GLU A 55 -7.29 4.95 6.99
C GLU A 55 -7.56 5.62 8.34
N ARG A 56 -6.51 5.98 9.09
CA ARG A 56 -6.65 6.75 10.33
C ARG A 56 -7.28 8.12 10.06
N ILE A 57 -6.76 8.85 9.07
CA ILE A 57 -7.28 10.17 8.68
C ILE A 57 -8.75 10.08 8.25
N VAL A 58 -9.13 9.05 7.47
CA VAL A 58 -10.53 8.82 7.05
C VAL A 58 -11.43 8.62 8.26
N ARG A 59 -11.01 7.81 9.26
CA ARG A 59 -11.76 7.63 10.50
C ARG A 59 -11.92 8.94 11.27
N ASP A 60 -10.85 9.72 11.39
CA ASP A 60 -10.86 10.99 12.12
C ASP A 60 -11.77 12.04 11.45
N ILE A 61 -11.84 12.05 10.12
CA ILE A 61 -12.76 12.92 9.36
C ILE A 61 -14.20 12.46 9.54
N SER A 62 -14.46 11.14 9.51
CA SER A 62 -15.82 10.58 9.55
C SER A 62 -16.46 10.64 10.93
N ALA A 63 -15.66 10.77 11.98
CA ALA A 63 -16.14 10.90 13.37
C ALA A 63 -16.52 12.33 13.77
N ARG A 64 -16.30 13.31 12.89
CA ARG A 64 -16.67 14.73 13.07
C ARG A 64 -18.03 15.00 12.43
#